data_AF-J9F5D7-F1
#
_entry.id   AF-J9F5D7-F1
#
_cell.length_a   1.000
_cell.length_b   1.000
_cell.length_c   1.000
_cell.angle_alpha   90.00
_cell.angle_beta   90.00
_cell.angle_gamma   90.00
#
_symmetry.space_group_name_H-M   'P 1'
#
loop_
_entity.id
_entity.type
_entity.pdbx_description
1 polymer ?
#
loop_
_entity_poly.entity_id
_entity_poly.type
_entity_poly.pdbx_seq_one_letter_code
_entity_poly.pdbx_strand_id
1 'polypeptide(L)'
;VKSMNNENMWYNGAYTMTSYIHNNEKIFTKNPLYWDTECKRFDTVNVRLVESNDVAFQLYQSGEIDEVALTESNLKTISSNENNEFYNYLVEKPADKYSYQIHFNF
;
A
#
# COMPACT_ATOMS: atom_id res chain seq x y z
N VAL A 1 2.27 27.96 -2.98
CA VAL A 1 3.17 26.78 -2.99
C VAL A 1 2.87 26.00 -4.26
N LYS A 2 3.86 25.68 -5.11
CA LYS A 2 3.62 24.82 -6.29
C LYS A 2 3.20 23.43 -5.78
N SER A 3 2.18 22.81 -6.35
CA SER A 3 1.77 21.45 -5.98
C SER A 3 2.90 20.46 -6.28
N MET A 4 3.13 19.51 -5.37
CA MET A 4 4.10 18.44 -5.56
C MET A 4 3.54 17.38 -6.51
N ASN A 5 4.33 16.93 -7.48
CA ASN A 5 3.99 15.85 -8.42
C ASN A 5 5.24 15.02 -8.78
N ASN A 6 5.11 14.06 -9.69
CA ASN A 6 6.19 13.21 -10.18
C ASN A 6 7.32 13.98 -10.90
N GLU A 7 7.04 15.16 -11.47
CA GLU A 7 8.00 15.94 -12.24
C GLU A 7 8.87 16.87 -11.38
N ASN A 8 8.45 17.16 -10.14
CA ASN A 8 9.11 18.14 -9.28
C ASN A 8 9.56 17.60 -7.92
N MET A 9 9.38 16.31 -7.67
CA MET A 9 9.85 15.64 -6.45
C MET A 9 11.29 15.10 -6.62
N TRP A 10 12.08 15.16 -5.56
CA TRP A 10 13.40 14.53 -5.52
C TRP A 10 13.31 13.13 -4.90
N TYR A 11 14.11 12.21 -5.43
CA TYR A 11 14.11 10.80 -5.02
C TYR A 11 15.52 10.34 -4.65
N ASN A 12 15.65 9.66 -3.51
CA ASN A 12 16.85 8.95 -3.09
C ASN A 12 16.58 7.48 -2.69
N GLY A 13 15.31 7.04 -2.77
CA GLY A 13 14.89 5.69 -2.45
C GLY A 13 15.02 4.71 -3.62
N ALA A 14 14.55 3.47 -3.40
CA ALA A 14 14.65 2.36 -4.34
C ALA A 14 13.83 2.53 -5.64
N TYR A 15 12.83 3.41 -5.61
CA TYR A 15 11.92 3.68 -6.71
C TYR A 15 11.72 5.18 -6.94
N THR A 16 11.44 5.56 -8.18
CA THR A 16 10.96 6.89 -8.57
C THR A 16 9.51 6.80 -9.03
N MET A 17 8.73 7.85 -8.79
CA MET A 17 7.35 7.92 -9.29
C MET A 17 7.41 8.34 -10.76
N THR A 18 6.95 7.48 -11.66
CA THR A 18 6.98 7.73 -13.11
C THR A 18 5.63 8.17 -13.66
N SER A 19 4.53 7.80 -13.00
CA SER A 19 3.18 8.28 -13.31
C SER A 19 2.45 8.72 -12.04
N TYR A 20 1.69 9.81 -12.16
CA TYR A 20 0.79 10.29 -11.11
C TYR A 20 -0.51 10.81 -11.72
N ILE A 21 -1.61 10.14 -11.38
CA ILE A 21 -2.96 10.61 -11.67
C ILE A 21 -3.59 11.02 -10.34
N HIS A 22 -3.85 12.32 -10.18
CA HIS A 22 -4.41 12.86 -8.95
C HIS A 22 -5.74 12.17 -8.59
N ASN A 23 -5.89 11.79 -7.32
CA ASN A 23 -7.03 11.03 -6.80
C ASN A 23 -7.33 9.70 -7.53
N ASN A 24 -6.33 9.06 -8.13
CA ASN A 24 -6.53 7.77 -8.79
C ASN A 24 -5.35 6.82 -8.54
N GLU A 25 -4.19 7.09 -9.15
CA GLU A 25 -3.08 6.12 -9.13
C GLU A 25 -1.69 6.77 -9.10
N LYS A 26 -0.73 5.99 -8.61
CA LYS A 26 0.70 6.25 -8.69
C LYS A 26 1.41 5.02 -9.23
N ILE A 27 2.32 5.22 -10.17
CA ILE A 27 3.19 4.16 -10.68
C ILE A 27 4.63 4.50 -10.29
N PHE A 28 5.30 3.52 -9.71
CA PHE A 28 6.70 3.62 -9.32
C PHE A 28 7.53 2.60 -10.10
N THR A 29 8.69 3.00 -10.59
CA THR A 29 9.67 2.09 -11.22
C THR A 29 11.03 2.23 -10.54
N LYS A 30 11.91 1.24 -10.76
CA LYS A 30 13.24 1.21 -10.14
C LYS A 30 13.99 2.53 -10.37
N ASN A 31 14.51 3.09 -9.28
CA ASN A 31 15.43 4.23 -9.36
C ASN A 31 16.83 3.72 -9.78
N PRO A 32 17.36 4.12 -10.95
CA PRO A 32 18.69 3.70 -11.39
C PRO A 32 19.83 4.33 -10.57
N LEU A 33 19.54 5.38 -9.80
CA LEU A 33 20.48 6.06 -8.92
C LEU A 33 20.37 5.60 -7.46
N TYR A 34 19.56 4.57 -7.18
CA TYR A 34 19.52 3.99 -5.84
C TYR A 34 20.84 3.32 -5.49
N TRP A 35 21.31 3.48 -4.25
CA TRP A 35 22.63 3.02 -3.84
C TRP A 35 22.80 1.49 -3.92
N ASP A 36 21.74 0.72 -3.72
CA ASP A 36 21.73 -0.75 -3.80
C ASP A 36 21.00 -1.20 -5.08
N THR A 37 21.68 -1.11 -6.22
CA THR A 37 21.07 -1.46 -7.52
C THR A 37 20.84 -2.96 -7.69
N GLU A 38 21.62 -3.79 -6.99
CA GLU A 38 21.67 -5.24 -7.17
C GLU A 38 20.64 -6.00 -6.30
N CYS A 39 19.98 -5.30 -5.37
CA CYS A 39 18.92 -5.92 -4.57
C CYS A 39 17.71 -6.37 -5.42
N LYS A 40 17.08 -7.46 -4.97
CA LYS A 40 15.82 -7.94 -5.56
C LYS A 40 14.70 -6.94 -5.29
N ARG A 41 14.10 -6.44 -6.37
CA ARG A 41 13.06 -5.41 -6.36
C ARG A 41 12.03 -5.74 -7.44
N PHE A 42 10.78 -5.38 -7.19
CA PHE A 42 9.76 -5.35 -8.23
C PHE A 42 10.18 -4.41 -9.36
N ASP A 43 9.81 -4.70 -10.60
CA ASP A 43 10.08 -3.79 -11.71
C ASP A 43 9.21 -2.54 -11.62
N THR A 44 7.96 -2.74 -11.22
CA THR A 44 6.93 -1.71 -11.07
C THR A 44 6.12 -1.95 -9.81
N VAL A 45 5.80 -0.87 -9.09
CA VAL A 45 4.86 -0.87 -7.98
C VAL A 45 3.72 0.07 -8.32
N ASN A 46 2.49 -0.45 -8.33
CA ASN A 46 1.28 0.33 -8.59
C ASN A 46 0.55 0.59 -7.27
N VAL A 47 0.21 1.85 -7.01
CA VAL A 47 -0.59 2.24 -5.84
C VAL A 47 -1.89 2.85 -6.34
N ARG A 48 -3.01 2.19 -6.04
CA ARG A 48 -4.36 2.62 -6.43
C ARG A 48 -5.07 3.24 -5.23
N LEU A 49 -5.76 4.35 -5.44
CA LEU A 49 -6.71 4.89 -4.48
C LEU A 49 -8.01 4.10 -4.62
N VAL A 50 -8.40 3.42 -3.55
CA VAL A 50 -9.65 2.63 -3.50
C VAL A 50 -10.59 3.29 -2.50
N GLU A 51 -11.87 3.38 -2.86
CA GLU A 51 -12.88 4.15 -2.11
C GLU A 51 -13.19 3.56 -0.72
N SER A 52 -12.96 2.26 -0.51
CA SER A 52 -13.17 1.59 0.77
C SER A 52 -12.31 0.33 0.91
N ASN A 53 -12.13 -0.12 2.15
CA ASN A 53 -11.44 -1.38 2.43
C ASN A 53 -12.22 -2.61 1.94
N ASP A 54 -13.55 -2.54 1.87
CA ASP A 54 -14.35 -3.66 1.36
C ASP A 54 -14.13 -3.85 -0.15
N VAL A 55 -14.09 -2.76 -0.91
CA VAL A 55 -13.73 -2.80 -2.34
C VAL A 55 -12.28 -3.24 -2.51
N ALA A 56 -11.36 -2.75 -1.68
CA ALA A 56 -9.96 -3.19 -1.72
C ALA A 56 -9.85 -4.70 -1.46
N PHE A 57 -10.61 -5.24 -0.51
CA PHE A 57 -10.60 -6.67 -0.23
C PHE A 57 -11.17 -7.48 -1.40
N GLN A 58 -12.23 -7.00 -2.06
CA GLN A 58 -12.75 -7.64 -3.28
C GLN A 58 -11.72 -7.67 -4.42
N LEU A 59 -10.97 -6.57 -4.61
CA LEU A 59 -9.88 -6.50 -5.59
C LEU A 59 -8.74 -7.46 -5.24
N TYR A 60 -8.46 -7.65 -3.95
CA TYR A 60 -7.48 -8.63 -3.51
C TYR A 60 -7.96 -10.06 -3.80
N GLN A 61 -9.23 -10.36 -3.51
CA GLN A 61 -9.84 -11.66 -3.80
C GLN A 61 -9.87 -11.97 -5.31
N SER A 62 -10.03 -10.97 -6.17
CA SER A 62 -9.98 -11.14 -7.63
C SER A 62 -8.56 -11.19 -8.21
N GLY A 63 -7.52 -10.95 -7.40
CA GLY A 63 -6.13 -10.90 -7.84
C GLY A 63 -5.76 -9.61 -8.58
N GLU A 64 -6.55 -8.54 -8.43
CA GLU A 64 -6.25 -7.23 -9.00
C GLU A 64 -5.27 -6.40 -8.17
N ILE A 65 -5.15 -6.68 -6.87
CA ILE A 65 -4.13 -6.11 -5.98
C ILE A 65 -3.48 -7.21 -5.15
N ASP A 66 -2.21 -7.00 -4.80
CA ASP A 66 -1.39 -7.99 -4.09
C ASP A 66 -1.33 -7.76 -2.57
N GLU A 67 -1.81 -6.60 -2.09
CA GLU A 67 -1.78 -6.22 -0.67
C GLU A 67 -3.08 -5.47 -0.30
N VAL A 68 -3.66 -5.81 0.86
CA VAL A 68 -4.82 -5.11 1.42
C VAL A 68 -4.78 -5.08 2.94
N ALA A 69 -5.19 -3.96 3.53
CA ALA A 69 -5.45 -3.87 4.96
C ALA A 69 -6.81 -4.52 5.29
N LEU A 70 -6.81 -5.48 6.21
CA LEU A 70 -8.04 -6.16 6.61
C LEU A 70 -8.81 -5.35 7.66
N THR A 71 -10.14 -5.36 7.53
CA THR A 71 -11.04 -4.95 8.61
C THR A 71 -11.02 -5.98 9.74
N GLU A 72 -11.46 -5.61 10.94
CA GLU A 72 -11.58 -6.55 12.06
C GLU A 72 -12.47 -7.76 11.71
N SER A 73 -13.56 -7.51 10.96
CA SER A 73 -14.47 -8.57 10.50
C SER A 73 -13.78 -9.55 9.54
N ASN A 74 -13.04 -9.03 8.54
CA ASN A 74 -12.31 -9.88 7.59
C ASN A 74 -11.22 -10.67 8.32
N LEU A 75 -10.46 -10.02 9.21
CA LEU A 75 -9.43 -10.66 10.00
C LEU A 75 -10.00 -11.79 10.87
N LYS A 76 -11.12 -11.55 11.56
CA LYS A 76 -11.78 -12.57 12.39
C LYS A 76 -12.27 -13.74 11.55
N THR A 77 -12.85 -13.47 10.37
CA THR A 77 -13.37 -14.51 9.47
C THR A 77 -12.25 -15.39 8.95
N ILE A 78 -11.14 -14.79 8.50
CA ILE A 78 -9.99 -15.54 7.98
C ILE A 78 -9.30 -16.29 9.12
N SER A 79 -8.96 -15.62 10.23
CA SER A 79 -8.18 -16.22 11.32
C SER A 79 -8.92 -17.30 12.12
N SER A 80 -10.26 -17.31 12.10
CA SER A 80 -11.05 -18.36 12.77
C SER A 80 -11.24 -19.64 11.97
N ASN A 81 -10.80 -19.67 10.70
CA ASN A 81 -10.92 -20.84 9.83
C ASN A 81 -9.60 -21.16 9.14
N GLU A 82 -8.90 -22.19 9.61
CA GLU A 82 -7.63 -22.66 9.05
C GLU A 82 -7.74 -23.12 7.59
N ASN A 83 -8.93 -23.50 7.13
CA ASN A 83 -9.18 -23.87 5.74
C ASN A 83 -9.55 -22.68 4.84
N ASN A 84 -9.56 -21.45 5.37
CA ASN A 84 -9.79 -20.26 4.57
C ASN A 84 -8.63 -20.08 3.56
N GLU A 85 -8.96 -19.74 2.32
CA GLU A 85 -7.98 -19.57 1.25
C GLU A 85 -6.89 -18.53 1.58
N PHE A 86 -7.21 -17.54 2.41
CA PHE A 86 -6.30 -16.47 2.81
C PHE A 86 -5.58 -16.71 4.14
N TYR A 87 -5.85 -17.83 4.83
CA TYR A 87 -5.34 -18.08 6.18
C TYR A 87 -3.81 -18.00 6.26
N ASN A 88 -3.12 -18.66 5.33
CA ASN A 88 -1.66 -18.73 5.30
C ASN A 88 -0.99 -17.44 4.78
N TYR A 89 -1.77 -16.44 4.37
CA TYR A 89 -1.27 -15.16 3.87
C TYR A 89 -1.45 -14.02 4.89
N LEU A 90 -2.00 -14.32 6.07
CA LEU A 90 -2.10 -13.33 7.15
C LEU A 90 -0.72 -12.92 7.64
N VAL A 91 -0.47 -11.61 7.63
CA VAL A 91 0.73 -11.00 8.23
C VAL A 91 0.27 -10.06 9.33
N GLU A 92 0.76 -10.29 10.55
CA GLU A 92 0.45 -9.43 11.69
C GLU A 92 1.06 -8.04 11.49
N LYS A 93 0.24 -7.01 11.66
CA LYS A 93 0.74 -5.65 11.79
C LYS A 93 1.47 -5.54 13.14
N PRO A 94 2.78 -5.21 13.18
CA PRO A 94 3.50 -5.05 14.44
C PRO A 94 2.77 -4.04 15.34
N ALA A 95 2.75 -4.31 16.64
CA ALA A 95 2.20 -3.37 17.61
C ALA A 95 2.94 -2.03 17.50
N ASP A 96 2.22 -1.00 17.08
CA ASP A 96 2.79 0.35 16.99
C ASP A 96 2.85 0.98 18.38
N LYS A 97 3.94 1.70 18.67
CA LYS A 97 4.15 2.37 19.97
C LYS A 97 3.43 3.72 20.02
N TYR A 98 2.89 4.18 18.90
CA TYR A 98 2.23 5.47 18.80
C TYR A 98 0.72 5.31 18.69
N SER A 99 0.00 6.09 19.50
CA SER A 99 -1.44 6.33 19.34
C SER A 99 -1.63 7.83 19.18
N TYR A 100 -2.35 8.23 18.14
CA TYR A 100 -2.62 9.64 17.86
C TYR A 100 -4.05 9.95 18.26
N GLN A 101 -4.23 11.02 19.03
CA GLN A 101 -5.54 11.57 19.36
C GLN A 101 -5.61 13.00 18.80
N ILE A 102 -6.59 13.25 17.94
CA ILE A 102 -6.86 14.58 17.39
C ILE A 102 -8.13 15.09 18.07
N HIS A 103 -8.00 16.17 18.84
CA HIS A 103 -9.13 16.93 19.36
C HIS A 103 -9.24 18.24 18.61
N PHE A 104 -10.41 18.49 18.02
CA PHE A 104 -10.76 19.83 17.55
C PHE A 104 -11.45 20.56 18.69
N ASN A 105 -10.82 21.61 19.20
CA ASN A 105 -11.47 22.55 20.10
C ASN A 105 -12.30 23.51 19.24
N PHE A 106 -13.61 23.41 19.32
CA PHE A 106 -14.54 24.42 18.82
C PHE A 106 -14.82 25.42 19.93
#